data_AF-A0A533WFS9-F1
#
_entry.id   AF-A0A533WFS9-F1
#
_cell.length_a   1.000
_cell.length_b   1.000
_cell.length_c   1.000
_cell.angle_alpha   90.00
_cell.angle_beta   90.00
_cell.angle_gamma   90.00
#
_symmetry.space_group_name_H-M   'P 1'
#
loop_
_entity.id
_entity.type
_entity.pdbx_description
1 polymer ?
#
loop_
_entity_poly.entity_id
_entity_poly.type
_entity_poly.pdbx_seq_one_letter_code
_entity_poly.pdbx_strand_id
1 'polypeptide(L)'
;MFGKTHGGWKTEYDNTLYKLYDWDGNLAGYFFPQYGDIEPEDKEDGIIDELNKTHSDVQEATLLLPMVKLSLLDKHEGMDIDYVISSLEANAERTGAWKKWLNDNAKLFKIVGAAVHTAREDRNMLSIALGIVTKFKLGEKEVRDFLTPLLDRLHEDGLL
;
A
#
# COMPACT_ATOMS: atom_id res chain seq x y z
N MET A 1 32.73 -10.56 -11.95
CA MET A 1 31.53 -11.09 -11.27
C MET A 1 30.40 -10.12 -11.53
N PHE A 2 29.43 -10.49 -12.36
CA PHE A 2 28.28 -9.63 -12.64
C PHE A 2 27.34 -9.69 -11.44
N GLY A 3 27.29 -8.59 -10.68
CA GLY A 3 26.28 -8.41 -9.65
C GLY A 3 24.91 -8.40 -10.32
N LYS A 4 24.04 -9.33 -9.95
CA LYS A 4 22.62 -9.22 -10.28
C LYS A 4 22.13 -7.91 -9.65
N THR A 5 21.74 -6.95 -10.47
CA THR A 5 20.93 -5.81 -10.03
C THR A 5 19.64 -6.40 -9.48
N HIS A 6 19.45 -6.39 -8.16
CA HIS A 6 18.12 -6.62 -7.58
C HIS A 6 17.18 -5.59 -8.20
N GLY A 7 16.12 -6.06 -8.86
CA GLY A 7 15.13 -5.17 -9.46
C GLY A 7 14.48 -4.34 -8.36
N GLY A 8 14.44 -3.02 -8.52
CA GLY A 8 13.73 -2.15 -7.59
C GLY A 8 12.21 -2.33 -7.71
N TRP A 9 11.46 -1.69 -6.82
CA TRP A 9 10.00 -1.60 -6.88
C TRP A 9 9.51 -1.33 -8.30
N LYS A 10 8.42 -1.98 -8.71
CA LYS A 10 7.74 -1.67 -9.97
C LYS A 10 6.37 -1.10 -9.66
N THR A 11 5.95 -0.14 -10.48
CA THR A 11 4.59 0.41 -10.48
C THR A 11 3.96 0.18 -11.83
N GLU A 12 2.66 -0.12 -11.86
CA GLU A 12 1.89 -0.27 -13.09
C GLU A 12 0.59 0.51 -12.96
N TYR A 13 0.33 1.41 -13.90
CA TYR A 13 -0.93 2.16 -13.93
C TYR A 13 -2.06 1.26 -14.44
N ASP A 14 -3.16 1.21 -13.69
CA ASP A 14 -4.36 0.46 -14.01
C ASP A 14 -5.60 1.33 -13.77
N ASN A 15 -6.12 1.91 -14.84
CA ASN A 15 -7.27 2.81 -14.90
C ASN A 15 -7.14 4.05 -14.01
N THR A 16 -7.42 3.97 -12.71
CA THR A 16 -7.41 5.14 -11.81
C THR A 16 -6.38 5.01 -10.69
N LEU A 17 -5.67 3.88 -10.62
CA LEU A 17 -4.74 3.56 -9.54
C LEU A 17 -3.42 3.01 -10.08
N TYR A 18 -2.46 2.84 -9.18
CA TYR A 18 -1.18 2.20 -9.46
C TYR A 18 -1.07 0.92 -8.65
N LYS A 19 -0.74 -0.20 -9.30
CA LYS A 19 -0.31 -1.44 -8.65
C LYS A 19 1.17 -1.35 -8.31
N LEU A 20 1.53 -1.79 -7.12
CA LEU A 20 2.92 -1.80 -6.63
C LEU A 20 3.40 -3.24 -6.56
N TYR A 21 4.60 -3.50 -7.09
CA TYR A 21 5.23 -4.82 -7.09
C TYR A 21 6.59 -4.78 -6.42
N ASP A 22 6.88 -5.82 -5.63
CA ASP A 22 8.19 -6.03 -5.00
C ASP A 22 9.26 -6.50 -6.01
N TRP A 23 10.48 -6.72 -5.53
CA TRP A 23 11.63 -7.17 -6.34
C TRP A 23 11.45 -8.58 -6.93
N ASP A 24 10.54 -9.39 -6.37
CA ASP A 24 10.19 -10.73 -6.85
C ASP A 24 9.00 -10.69 -7.83
N GLY A 25 8.42 -9.51 -8.07
CA GLY A 25 7.27 -9.30 -8.96
C GLY A 25 5.94 -9.65 -8.31
N ASN A 26 5.87 -9.84 -6.99
CA ASN A 26 4.62 -10.03 -6.28
C ASN A 26 3.93 -8.69 -6.06
N LEU A 27 2.60 -8.69 -6.09
CA LEU A 27 1.80 -7.51 -5.78
C LEU A 27 1.97 -7.17 -4.28
N ALA A 28 2.58 -6.03 -4.01
CA ALA A 28 2.88 -5.51 -2.67
C ALA A 28 1.85 -4.50 -2.17
N GLY A 29 1.06 -3.91 -3.07
CA GLY A 29 0.03 -2.95 -2.67
C GLY A 29 -0.56 -2.16 -3.83
N TYR A 30 -1.36 -1.16 -3.47
CA TYR A 30 -2.01 -0.26 -4.41
C TYR A 30 -1.84 1.18 -3.96
N PHE A 31 -1.70 2.09 -4.91
CA PHE A 31 -1.63 3.52 -4.67
C PHE A 31 -2.73 4.24 -5.44
N PHE A 32 -3.52 5.02 -4.71
CA PHE A 32 -4.72 5.70 -5.18
C PHE A 32 -4.51 7.22 -5.10
N PRO A 33 -4.03 7.87 -6.17
CA PRO A 33 -4.00 9.32 -6.23
C PRO A 33 -5.40 9.90 -6.05
N GLN A 34 -5.49 11.05 -5.37
CA GLN A 34 -6.73 11.81 -5.30
C GLN A 34 -6.70 12.88 -6.40
N TYR A 35 -7.46 12.68 -7.47
CA TYR A 35 -7.46 13.59 -8.62
C TYR A 35 -8.24 14.89 -8.40
N GLY A 36 -8.86 15.05 -7.22
CA GLY A 36 -9.73 16.18 -6.88
C GLY A 36 -11.13 16.04 -7.46
N ASP A 37 -11.93 17.10 -7.34
CA ASP A 37 -13.27 17.15 -7.92
C ASP A 37 -13.16 17.30 -9.45
N ILE A 38 -13.55 16.26 -10.19
CA ILE A 38 -13.50 16.24 -11.66
C ILE A 38 -14.88 16.55 -12.23
N GLU A 39 -14.94 17.58 -13.06
CA GLU A 39 -16.17 18.01 -13.75
C GLU A 39 -15.93 18.14 -15.26
N PRO A 40 -16.86 17.66 -16.12
CA PRO A 40 -18.09 16.96 -15.75
C PRO A 40 -17.85 15.48 -15.40
N GLU A 41 -18.63 14.93 -14.46
CA GLU A 41 -18.51 13.53 -13.98
C GLU A 41 -18.55 12.49 -15.12
N ASP A 42 -19.31 12.75 -16.20
CA ASP A 42 -19.44 11.84 -17.35
C ASP A 42 -18.15 11.68 -18.16
N LYS A 43 -17.12 12.48 -17.86
CA LYS A 43 -15.79 12.44 -18.49
C LYS A 43 -14.67 12.12 -17.51
N GLU A 44 -14.98 11.72 -16.29
CA GLU A 44 -14.02 11.50 -15.22
C GLU A 44 -12.84 10.61 -15.66
N ASP A 45 -13.12 9.41 -16.18
CA ASP A 45 -12.10 8.47 -16.64
C ASP A 45 -11.16 9.08 -17.69
N GLY A 46 -11.71 9.82 -18.65
CA GLY A 46 -10.93 10.45 -19.72
C GLY A 46 -10.04 11.59 -19.21
N ILE A 47 -10.50 12.31 -18.19
CA ILE A 47 -9.73 13.37 -17.53
C ILE A 47 -8.62 12.75 -16.69
N ILE A 48 -8.90 11.70 -15.90
CA ILE A 48 -7.89 10.97 -15.11
C ILE A 48 -6.80 10.41 -16.01
N ASP A 49 -7.16 9.79 -17.13
CA ASP A 49 -6.20 9.28 -18.10
C ASP A 49 -5.30 10.38 -18.67
N GLU A 50 -5.87 11.55 -18.97
CA GLU A 50 -5.08 12.69 -19.46
C GLU A 50 -4.15 13.25 -18.39
N LEU A 51 -4.59 13.34 -17.12
CA LEU A 51 -3.75 13.76 -16.00
C LEU A 51 -2.55 12.82 -15.83
N ASN A 52 -2.77 11.51 -15.97
CA ASN A 52 -1.70 10.51 -15.91
C ASN A 52 -0.76 10.60 -17.12
N LYS A 53 -1.29 10.73 -18.35
CA LYS A 53 -0.47 10.92 -19.57
C LYS A 53 0.37 12.19 -19.55
N THR A 54 -0.15 13.26 -18.95
CA THR A 54 0.55 14.55 -18.84
C THR A 54 1.47 14.65 -17.63
N HIS A 55 1.57 13.58 -16.82
CA HIS A 55 2.36 13.56 -15.59
C HIS A 55 2.02 14.73 -14.66
N SER A 56 0.72 15.01 -14.52
CA SER A 56 0.20 16.13 -13.73
C SER A 56 0.56 15.98 -12.25
N ASP A 57 0.64 17.12 -11.56
CA ASP A 57 0.89 17.16 -10.12
C ASP A 57 -0.39 16.84 -9.33
N VAL A 58 -0.27 16.00 -8.31
CA VAL A 58 -1.33 15.67 -7.34
C VAL A 58 -0.80 15.90 -5.91
N GLN A 59 -1.68 16.21 -4.96
CA GLN A 59 -1.30 16.57 -3.58
C GLN A 59 -1.68 15.53 -2.53
N GLU A 60 -2.58 14.63 -2.85
CA GLU A 60 -3.11 13.66 -1.90
C GLU A 60 -3.20 12.28 -2.55
N ALA A 61 -2.98 11.25 -1.76
CA ALA A 61 -3.14 9.87 -2.18
C ALA A 61 -3.40 8.95 -1.00
N THR A 62 -3.94 7.77 -1.30
CA THR A 62 -4.02 6.66 -0.34
C THR A 62 -3.10 5.54 -0.79
N LEU A 63 -2.21 5.10 0.09
CA LEU A 63 -1.39 3.90 -0.11
C LEU A 63 -2.01 2.74 0.66
N LEU A 64 -2.43 1.69 -0.05
CA LEU A 64 -3.03 0.49 0.53
C LEU A 64 -2.01 -0.66 0.51
N LEU A 65 -1.71 -1.20 1.69
CA LEU A 65 -0.71 -2.25 1.89
C LEU A 65 -1.28 -3.43 2.67
N PRO A 66 -0.75 -4.65 2.49
CA PRO A 66 -1.03 -5.76 3.40
C PRO A 66 -0.50 -5.43 4.79
N MET A 67 -1.29 -5.72 5.83
CA MET A 67 -0.94 -5.37 7.21
C MET A 67 -0.73 -6.61 8.07
N VAL A 68 -1.73 -7.49 8.14
CA VAL A 68 -1.77 -8.67 9.00
C VAL A 68 -2.51 -9.79 8.27
N LYS A 69 -1.94 -11.00 8.26
CA LYS A 69 -2.64 -12.20 7.79
C LYS A 69 -3.17 -12.96 9.01
N LEU A 70 -4.47 -12.82 9.28
CA LEU A 70 -5.11 -13.33 10.48
C LEU A 70 -4.94 -14.85 10.61
N SER A 71 -5.00 -15.57 9.49
CA SER A 71 -4.87 -17.04 9.41
C SER A 71 -5.92 -17.83 10.22
N LEU A 72 -6.94 -17.16 10.74
CA LEU A 72 -7.95 -17.69 11.65
C LEU A 72 -9.36 -17.75 11.03
N LEU A 73 -9.56 -17.10 9.89
CA LEU A 73 -10.83 -17.05 9.20
C LEU A 73 -10.93 -18.11 8.10
N ASP A 74 -12.16 -18.34 7.63
CA ASP A 74 -12.51 -19.27 6.55
C ASP A 74 -12.03 -20.72 6.77
N LYS A 75 -12.10 -21.20 8.02
CA LYS A 75 -11.79 -22.59 8.38
C LYS A 75 -13.05 -23.44 8.42
N HIS A 76 -13.04 -24.57 7.70
CA HIS A 76 -14.16 -25.52 7.67
C HIS A 76 -14.10 -26.55 8.80
N GLU A 77 -12.91 -26.77 9.37
CA GLU A 77 -12.67 -27.67 10.49
C GLU A 77 -12.29 -26.87 11.75
N GLY A 78 -12.47 -27.47 12.92
CA GLY A 78 -12.03 -26.88 14.18
C GLY A 78 -10.51 -26.70 14.20
N MET A 79 -10.06 -25.56 14.73
CA MET A 79 -8.64 -25.30 14.94
C MET A 79 -8.20 -25.71 16.34
N ASP A 80 -6.96 -26.14 16.47
CA ASP A 80 -6.30 -26.35 17.75
C ASP A 80 -6.23 -25.02 18.54
N ILE A 81 -6.51 -25.08 19.85
CA ILE A 81 -6.58 -23.87 20.69
C ILE A 81 -5.22 -23.19 20.85
N ASP A 82 -4.12 -23.95 20.89
CA ASP A 82 -2.77 -23.40 21.05
C ASP A 82 -2.34 -22.68 19.75
N TYR A 83 -2.76 -23.21 18.59
CA TYR A 83 -2.60 -22.52 17.31
C TYR A 83 -3.37 -21.20 17.27
N VAL A 84 -4.62 -21.18 17.74
CA VAL A 84 -5.45 -19.97 17.77
C VAL A 84 -4.81 -18.90 18.65
N ILE A 85 -4.38 -19.27 19.86
CA ILE A 85 -3.71 -18.35 20.79
C ILE A 85 -2.45 -17.77 20.14
N SER A 86 -1.56 -18.63 19.62
CA SER A 86 -0.30 -18.20 19.01
C SER A 86 -0.54 -17.24 17.83
N SER A 87 -1.56 -17.52 17.01
CA SER A 87 -1.91 -16.66 15.86
C SER A 87 -2.44 -15.30 16.32
N LEU A 88 -3.30 -15.26 17.34
CA LEU A 88 -3.82 -14.01 17.91
C LEU A 88 -2.70 -13.15 18.50
N GLU A 89 -1.77 -13.75 19.24
CA GLU A 89 -0.61 -13.06 19.83
C GLU A 89 0.29 -12.47 18.74
N ALA A 90 0.64 -13.26 17.72
CA ALA A 90 1.45 -12.77 16.59
C ALA A 90 0.75 -11.64 15.82
N ASN A 91 -0.56 -11.73 15.59
CA ASN A 91 -1.35 -10.69 14.93
C ASN A 91 -1.39 -9.40 15.77
N ALA A 92 -1.50 -9.51 17.09
CA ALA A 92 -1.47 -8.38 18.01
C ALA A 92 -0.09 -7.71 18.03
N GLU A 93 0.99 -8.50 18.07
CA GLU A 93 2.37 -8.01 17.97
C GLU A 93 2.60 -7.27 16.65
N ARG A 94 2.21 -7.87 15.52
CA ARG A 94 2.30 -7.25 14.19
C ARG A 94 1.55 -5.92 14.11
N THR A 95 0.34 -5.89 14.65
CA THR A 95 -0.47 -4.67 14.72
C THR A 95 0.20 -3.60 15.60
N GLY A 96 0.79 -4.01 16.72
CA GLY A 96 1.59 -3.14 17.58
C GLY A 96 2.81 -2.55 16.87
N ALA A 97 3.51 -3.34 16.06
CA ALA A 97 4.64 -2.90 15.25
C ALA A 97 4.22 -1.82 14.24
N TRP A 98 3.12 -2.03 13.50
CA TRP A 98 2.55 -1.02 12.61
C TRP A 98 2.20 0.29 13.34
N LYS A 99 1.52 0.19 14.48
CA LYS A 99 1.15 1.36 15.29
C LYS A 99 2.38 2.14 15.74
N LYS A 100 3.40 1.45 16.24
CA LYS A 100 4.66 2.07 16.67
C LYS A 100 5.35 2.75 15.49
N TRP A 101 5.47 2.05 14.37
CA TRP A 101 6.12 2.58 13.18
C TRP A 101 5.43 3.85 12.67
N LEU A 102 4.10 3.88 12.65
CA LEU A 102 3.34 5.07 12.28
C LEU A 102 3.59 6.24 13.24
N ASN A 103 3.61 5.99 14.55
CA ASN A 103 3.92 7.05 15.53
C ASN A 103 5.33 7.63 15.30
N ASP A 104 6.30 6.79 14.96
CA ASP A 104 7.69 7.18 14.78
C ASP A 104 7.94 7.87 13.42
N ASN A 105 7.20 7.50 12.37
CA ASN A 105 7.53 7.86 10.98
C ASN A 105 6.46 8.67 10.22
N ALA A 106 5.21 8.76 10.70
CA ALA A 106 4.12 9.39 9.93
C ALA A 106 4.44 10.82 9.48
N LYS A 107 5.05 11.63 10.35
CA LYS A 107 5.44 13.01 10.02
C LYS A 107 6.52 13.08 8.93
N LEU A 108 7.46 12.12 8.92
CA LEU A 108 8.54 12.05 7.94
C LEU A 108 7.96 11.80 6.53
N PHE A 109 7.02 10.87 6.43
CA PHE A 109 6.41 10.44 5.17
C PHE A 109 5.09 11.16 4.84
N LYS A 110 4.75 12.23 5.56
CA LYS A 110 3.53 13.02 5.34
C LYS A 110 2.24 12.21 5.41
N ILE A 111 2.23 11.18 6.25
CA ILE A 111 1.05 10.37 6.53
C ILE A 111 0.17 11.13 7.53
N VAL A 112 -1.06 11.43 7.14
CA VAL A 112 -2.02 12.22 7.96
C VAL A 112 -3.07 11.35 8.64
N GLY A 113 -3.22 10.10 8.19
CA GLY A 113 -4.16 9.15 8.75
C GLY A 113 -3.86 7.73 8.31
N ALA A 114 -4.34 6.77 9.09
CA ALA A 114 -4.29 5.35 8.78
C ALA A 114 -5.62 4.68 9.12
N ALA A 115 -6.13 3.85 8.23
CA ALA A 115 -7.33 3.05 8.44
C ALA A 115 -7.06 1.59 8.11
N VAL A 116 -7.70 0.67 8.83
CA VAL A 116 -7.55 -0.77 8.63
C VAL A 116 -8.84 -1.32 8.03
N HIS A 117 -8.71 -2.10 6.97
CA HIS A 117 -9.82 -2.70 6.23
C HIS A 117 -9.56 -4.20 6.04
N THR A 118 -10.63 -4.99 5.89
CA THR A 118 -10.47 -6.34 5.34
C THR A 118 -9.98 -6.24 3.90
N ALA A 119 -8.99 -7.04 3.52
CA ALA A 119 -8.51 -7.06 2.15
C ALA A 119 -9.62 -7.58 1.21
N ARG A 120 -9.76 -6.94 0.05
CA ARG A 120 -10.83 -7.24 -0.91
C ARG A 120 -10.79 -8.69 -1.41
N GLU A 121 -9.58 -9.17 -1.70
CA GLU A 121 -9.35 -10.48 -2.32
C GLU A 121 -9.01 -11.58 -1.30
N ASP A 122 -8.69 -11.23 -0.05
CA ASP A 122 -8.38 -12.19 1.02
C ASP A 122 -9.07 -11.77 2.32
N ARG A 123 -10.21 -12.41 2.63
CA ARG A 123 -10.98 -12.14 3.85
C ARG A 123 -10.22 -12.46 5.13
N ASN A 124 -9.15 -13.26 5.03
CA ASN A 124 -8.28 -13.63 6.13
C ASN A 124 -7.09 -12.67 6.28
N MET A 125 -7.08 -11.56 5.54
CA MET A 125 -6.06 -10.54 5.59
C MET A 125 -6.67 -9.17 5.92
N LEU A 126 -5.97 -8.43 6.77
CA LEU A 126 -6.21 -7.01 6.97
C LEU A 126 -5.21 -6.21 6.14
N SER A 127 -5.70 -5.15 5.52
CA SER A 127 -4.92 -4.14 4.83
C SER A 127 -4.94 -2.83 5.59
N ILE A 128 -3.88 -2.05 5.46
CA ILE A 128 -3.77 -0.70 6.01
C ILE A 128 -3.75 0.32 4.88
N ALA A 129 -4.64 1.31 4.96
CA ALA A 129 -4.74 2.45 4.07
C ALA A 129 -4.07 3.65 4.74
N LEU A 130 -3.00 4.17 4.14
CA LEU A 130 -2.24 5.32 4.61
C LEU A 130 -2.58 6.53 3.75
N GLY A 131 -3.18 7.56 4.35
CA GLY A 131 -3.42 8.84 3.67
C GLY A 131 -2.15 9.68 3.65
N ILE A 132 -1.66 10.02 2.46
CA ILE A 132 -0.43 10.78 2.24
C ILE A 132 -0.79 12.15 1.65
N VAL A 133 -0.31 13.23 2.27
CA VAL A 133 -0.55 14.62 1.82
C VAL A 133 0.77 15.29 1.49
N THR A 134 1.16 15.18 0.22
CA THR A 134 2.37 15.81 -0.33
C THR A 134 2.25 15.92 -1.85
N LYS A 135 2.93 16.90 -2.44
CA LYS A 135 2.97 17.06 -3.88
C LYS A 135 3.83 15.97 -4.53
N PHE A 136 3.27 15.25 -5.50
CA PHE A 136 3.98 14.29 -6.36
C PHE A 136 3.45 14.36 -7.79
N LYS A 137 4.21 13.80 -8.74
CA LYS A 137 3.80 13.71 -10.14
C LYS A 137 3.21 12.34 -10.44
N LEU A 138 2.17 12.33 -11.25
CA LEU A 138 1.64 11.12 -11.86
C LEU A 138 2.64 10.57 -12.90
N GLY A 139 2.47 9.28 -13.22
CA GLY A 139 3.35 8.49 -14.06
C GLY A 139 3.97 7.34 -13.28
N GLU A 140 4.08 6.16 -13.89
CA GLU A 140 4.60 4.97 -13.20
C GLU A 140 5.98 5.23 -12.60
N LYS A 141 6.91 5.76 -13.40
CA LYS A 141 8.25 6.08 -12.92
C LYS A 141 8.23 7.07 -11.76
N GLU A 142 7.46 8.16 -11.89
CA GLU A 142 7.38 9.23 -10.90
C GLU A 142 6.76 8.75 -9.59
N VAL A 143 5.67 7.97 -9.67
CA VAL A 143 5.01 7.36 -8.51
C VAL A 143 5.93 6.35 -7.83
N ARG A 144 6.65 5.53 -8.60
CA ARG A 144 7.66 4.62 -8.05
C ARG A 144 8.71 5.40 -7.28
N ASP A 145 9.37 6.36 -7.92
CA ASP A 145 10.48 7.11 -7.33
C ASP A 145 10.01 7.89 -6.09
N PHE A 146 8.75 8.37 -6.09
CA PHE A 146 8.10 8.99 -4.94
C PHE A 146 7.87 8.02 -3.77
N LEU A 147 7.40 6.80 -4.05
CA LEU A 147 7.07 5.81 -3.02
C LEU A 147 8.29 5.03 -2.50
N THR A 148 9.35 4.89 -3.30
CA THR A 148 10.53 4.08 -2.95
C THR A 148 11.07 4.36 -1.55
N PRO A 149 11.29 5.60 -1.10
CA PRO A 149 11.82 5.85 0.26
C PRO A 149 10.89 5.34 1.38
N LEU A 150 9.58 5.40 1.16
CA LEU A 150 8.59 4.90 2.11
C LEU A 150 8.54 3.36 2.10
N LEU A 151 8.50 2.77 0.91
CA LEU A 151 8.43 1.31 0.73
C LEU A 151 9.71 0.61 1.21
N ASP A 152 10.89 1.17 0.90
CA ASP A 152 12.17 0.69 1.40
C ASP A 152 12.18 0.73 2.93
N ARG A 153 11.74 1.83 3.53
CA ARG A 153 11.72 1.96 4.99
C ARG A 153 10.79 0.95 5.65
N LEU A 154 9.62 0.72 5.08
CA LEU A 154 8.68 -0.30 5.56
C LEU A 154 9.28 -1.70 5.44
N HIS A 155 9.97 -2.00 4.34
CA HIS A 155 10.63 -3.28 4.15
C HIS A 155 11.80 -3.50 5.14
N GLU A 156 12.68 -2.50 5.30
CA GLU A 156 13.79 -2.54 6.25
C GLU A 156 13.33 -2.74 7.70
N ASP A 157 12.20 -2.14 8.07
CA ASP A 157 11.59 -2.29 9.39
C ASP A 157 10.71 -3.57 9.50
N GLY A 158 10.72 -4.42 8.46
CA GLY A 158 10.05 -5.72 8.41
C GLY A 158 8.53 -5.66 8.27
N LEU A 159 7.95 -4.52 7.92
CA LEU A 159 6.50 -4.33 7.76
C LEU A 159 5.97 -4.74 6.37
N LEU A 160 6.85 -4.84 5.38
CA LEU A 160 6.60 -5.37 4.03
C LEU A 160 7.58 -6.48 3.68
#